data_AF-A0AAD5QFG5-F1
#
_entry.id   AF-A0AAD5QFG5-F1
#
_cell.length_a   1.000
_cell.length_b   1.000
_cell.length_c   1.000
_cell.angle_alpha   90.00
_cell.angle_beta   90.00
_cell.angle_gamma   90.00
#
_symmetry.space_group_name_H-M   'P 1'
#
loop_
_entity.id
_entity.type
_entity.pdbx_description
1 polymer ?
#
loop_
_entity_poly.entity_id
_entity_poly.type
_entity_poly.pdbx_seq_one_letter_code
_entity_poly.pdbx_strand_id
1 'polypeptide(L)'
;MGGQTHSMDIETWTFRSLNGSIRIDNVSVPGTSHTHLLEHGLIPEPYERFNERALAWVTHTTWVYEAVVSLPSGLPGRAPVLLFESLDGVAHVHWNGSPLGGGRPAVNAFRPHTFTLADDAVRRGDNNLTVIFQPPLAYAREKV
;
A
#
# COMPACT_ATOMS: atom_id res chain seq x y z
N MET A 1 -12.45 28.81 -16.77
CA MET A 1 -11.75 28.70 -15.47
C MET A 1 -11.09 27.34 -15.41
N GLY A 2 -9.76 27.28 -15.56
CA GLY A 2 -9.02 26.02 -15.37
C GLY A 2 -8.98 25.69 -13.88
N GLY A 3 -9.50 24.53 -13.49
CA GLY A 3 -9.34 24.04 -12.12
C GLY A 3 -7.88 23.68 -11.90
N GLN A 4 -7.26 24.22 -10.86
CA GLN A 4 -5.90 23.87 -10.48
C GLN A 4 -5.91 22.49 -9.80
N THR A 5 -5.27 21.50 -10.43
CA THR A 5 -5.02 20.20 -9.81
C THR A 5 -3.82 20.34 -8.88
N HIS A 6 -3.99 19.93 -7.63
CA HIS A 6 -2.88 19.80 -6.66
C HIS A 6 -2.59 18.32 -6.47
N SER A 7 -1.35 17.90 -6.71
CA SER A 7 -0.85 16.55 -6.44
C SER A 7 0.20 16.61 -5.34
N MET A 8 0.25 15.58 -4.50
CA MET A 8 1.22 15.41 -3.43
C MET A 8 1.58 13.94 -3.36
N ASP A 9 2.87 13.65 -3.28
CA ASP A 9 3.37 12.30 -3.10
C ASP A 9 3.46 11.95 -1.61
N ILE A 10 3.29 10.67 -1.30
CA ILE A 10 3.37 10.16 0.07
C ILE A 10 4.75 9.57 0.25
N GLU A 11 5.63 10.32 0.91
CA GLU A 11 7.06 10.00 0.98
C GLU A 11 7.41 8.97 2.06
N THR A 12 6.64 8.93 3.15
CA THR A 12 6.98 8.15 4.35
C THR A 12 5.91 7.12 4.65
N TRP A 13 6.32 5.85 4.72
CA TRP A 13 5.44 4.72 5.00
C TRP A 13 5.95 3.91 6.20
N THR A 14 5.02 3.28 6.90
CA THR A 14 5.30 2.14 7.77
C THR A 14 5.06 0.86 6.97
N PHE A 15 6.04 -0.03 6.95
CA PHE A 15 5.91 -1.39 6.41
C PHE A 15 5.90 -2.40 7.53
N ARG A 16 4.92 -3.30 7.55
CA ARG A 16 4.81 -4.32 8.60
C ARG A 16 4.17 -5.61 8.11
N SER A 17 4.44 -6.69 8.81
CA SER A 17 3.65 -7.91 8.67
C SER A 17 2.29 -7.75 9.38
N LEU A 18 1.25 -8.42 8.88
CA LEU A 18 -0.08 -8.34 9.49
C LEU A 18 -0.10 -8.82 10.96
N ASN A 19 0.69 -9.85 11.28
CA ASN A 19 0.82 -10.39 12.63
C ASN A 19 1.67 -9.52 13.58
N GLY A 20 2.27 -8.43 13.09
CA GLY A 20 3.09 -7.51 13.88
C GLY A 20 4.51 -8.00 14.23
N SER A 21 4.94 -9.17 13.75
CA SER A 21 6.30 -9.67 14.02
C SER A 21 7.40 -8.84 13.36
N ILE A 22 7.08 -8.16 12.27
CA ILE A 22 7.97 -7.25 11.56
C ILE A 22 7.28 -5.89 11.48
N ARG A 23 8.00 -4.84 11.86
CA ARG A 23 7.61 -3.45 11.67
C ARG A 23 8.84 -2.63 11.34
N ILE A 24 8.76 -1.86 10.28
CA ILE A 24 9.76 -0.94 9.82
C ILE A 24 9.06 0.40 9.59
N ASP A 25 9.48 1.41 10.34
CA ASP A 25 8.99 2.78 10.18
C ASP A 25 9.86 3.53 9.16
N ASN A 26 9.26 4.53 8.50
CA ASN A 26 9.93 5.43 7.55
C ASN A 26 10.56 4.74 6.33
N VAL A 27 9.89 3.74 5.76
CA VAL A 27 10.30 3.17 4.47
C VAL A 27 9.91 4.09 3.31
N SER A 28 10.77 4.14 2.30
CA SER A 28 10.49 4.83 1.04
C SER A 28 9.66 3.94 0.11
N VAL A 29 8.70 4.53 -0.60
CA VAL A 29 7.95 3.89 -1.68
C VAL A 29 8.24 4.70 -2.95
N PRO A 30 8.53 4.08 -4.11
CA PRO A 30 8.33 2.66 -4.46
C PRO A 30 9.34 1.68 -3.85
N GLY A 31 8.89 0.45 -3.60
CA GLY A 31 9.67 -0.65 -3.04
C GLY A 31 8.87 -1.95 -2.97
N THR A 32 9.49 -3.03 -2.50
CA THR A 32 8.86 -4.35 -2.31
C THR A 32 9.09 -4.86 -0.89
N SER A 33 8.36 -5.90 -0.48
CA SER A 33 8.62 -6.56 0.80
C SER A 33 10.08 -7.04 0.91
N HIS A 34 10.67 -7.58 -0.16
CA HIS A 34 12.06 -8.04 -0.15
C HIS A 34 13.05 -6.89 0.01
N THR A 35 12.86 -5.77 -0.71
CA THR A 35 13.80 -4.64 -0.63
C THR A 35 13.79 -4.03 0.76
N HIS A 36 12.62 -3.82 1.38
CA HIS A 36 12.56 -3.27 2.74
C HIS A 36 13.15 -4.23 3.78
N LEU A 37 12.89 -5.54 3.66
CA LEU A 37 13.50 -6.51 4.56
C LEU A 37 15.02 -6.56 4.41
N LEU A 38 15.53 -6.44 3.18
CA LEU A 38 16.96 -6.46 2.88
C LEU A 38 17.67 -5.20 3.39
N GLU A 39 17.10 -4.01 3.11
CA GLU A 39 17.61 -2.71 3.55
C GLU A 39 17.75 -2.65 5.08
N HIS A 40 16.86 -3.33 5.81
CA HIS A 40 16.86 -3.41 7.27
C HIS A 40 17.55 -4.67 7.83
N GLY A 41 18.21 -5.48 6.99
CA GLY A 41 18.98 -6.64 7.42
C GLY A 41 18.16 -7.79 8.02
N LEU A 42 16.86 -7.84 7.73
CA LEU A 42 15.93 -8.87 8.23
C LEU A 42 15.95 -10.14 7.36
N ILE A 43 16.51 -10.05 6.16
CA ILE A 43 16.75 -11.19 5.27
C ILE A 43 18.18 -11.12 4.71
N PRO A 44 18.80 -12.28 4.40
CA PRO A 44 20.02 -12.31 3.62
C PRO A 44 19.77 -11.90 2.16
N GLU A 45 20.85 -11.65 1.42
CA GLU A 45 20.83 -11.36 -0.02
C GLU A 45 20.00 -12.42 -0.79
N PRO A 46 18.85 -12.06 -1.38
CA PRO A 46 17.95 -13.03 -2.01
C PRO A 46 18.57 -13.82 -3.15
N TYR A 47 19.54 -13.26 -3.87
CA TYR A 47 20.18 -13.90 -5.03
C TYR A 47 21.41 -14.75 -4.67
N GLU A 48 21.77 -14.84 -3.39
CA GLU A 48 22.89 -15.67 -2.96
C GLU A 48 22.46 -17.13 -2.69
N ARG A 49 23.16 -18.08 -3.31
CA ARG A 49 23.05 -19.54 -3.08
C ARG A 49 21.62 -20.08 -3.22
N PHE A 50 21.02 -20.51 -2.11
CA PHE A 50 19.69 -21.13 -2.01
C PHE A 50 18.76 -20.32 -1.11
N ASN A 51 19.06 -19.03 -0.92
CA ASN A 51 18.28 -18.16 -0.05
C ASN A 51 16.84 -18.02 -0.54
N GLU A 52 16.56 -18.21 -1.84
CA GLU A 52 15.19 -18.18 -2.37
C GLU A 52 14.26 -19.16 -1.64
N ARG A 53 14.76 -20.34 -1.27
CA ARG A 53 13.97 -21.33 -0.52
C ARG A 53 13.75 -20.91 0.91
N ALA A 54 14.79 -20.39 1.55
CA ALA A 54 14.71 -19.89 2.92
C ALA A 54 13.80 -18.66 3.04
N LEU A 55 13.67 -17.87 1.96
CA LEU A 55 12.87 -16.65 1.89
C LEU A 55 11.44 -16.87 1.39
N ALA A 56 11.05 -18.12 1.13
CA ALA A 56 9.69 -18.43 0.68
C ALA A 56 8.61 -17.88 1.63
N TRP A 57 8.88 -17.75 2.94
CA TRP A 57 7.92 -17.19 3.89
C TRP A 57 7.52 -15.74 3.55
N VAL A 58 8.38 -14.96 2.88
CA VAL A 58 8.10 -13.57 2.51
C VAL A 58 6.90 -13.47 1.57
N THR A 59 6.77 -14.40 0.62
CA THR A 59 5.66 -14.43 -0.35
C THR A 59 4.35 -14.99 0.24
N HIS A 60 4.44 -15.72 1.35
CA HIS A 60 3.29 -16.26 2.10
C HIS A 60 2.81 -15.32 3.21
N THR A 61 3.50 -14.21 3.43
CA THR A 61 3.17 -13.24 4.47
C THR A 61 2.25 -12.16 3.92
N THR A 62 1.22 -11.81 4.69
CA THR A 62 0.42 -10.60 4.43
C THR A 62 1.19 -9.38 4.88
N TRP A 63 1.46 -8.48 3.94
CA TRP A 63 2.19 -7.24 4.19
C TRP A 63 1.23 -6.06 4.24
N VAL A 64 1.52 -5.11 5.12
CA VAL A 64 0.72 -3.90 5.32
C VAL A 64 1.64 -2.69 5.19
N TYR A 65 1.24 -1.78 4.31
CA TYR A 65 1.83 -0.45 4.16
C TYR A 65 0.85 0.58 4.75
N GLU A 66 1.32 1.44 5.64
CA GLU A 66 0.53 2.47 6.30
C GLU A 66 1.19 3.83 6.14
N ALA A 67 0.40 4.87 5.88
CA ALA A 67 0.88 6.24 5.80
C ALA A 67 -0.13 7.22 6.37
N VAL A 68 0.40 8.29 6.98
CA VAL A 68 -0.40 9.44 7.41
C VAL A 68 -0.40 10.47 6.29
N VAL A 69 -1.59 10.86 5.84
CA VAL A 69 -1.80 11.86 4.80
C VAL A 69 -2.45 13.08 5.42
N SER A 70 -1.66 14.15 5.58
CA SER A 70 -2.15 15.43 6.10
C SER A 70 -2.72 16.27 4.96
N LEU A 71 -4.03 16.53 5.01
CA LEU A 71 -4.72 17.31 3.99
C LEU A 71 -4.95 18.76 4.43
N PRO A 72 -4.73 19.75 3.54
CA PRO A 72 -4.85 21.16 3.88
C PRO A 72 -6.29 21.56 4.17
N SER A 73 -6.46 22.67 4.89
CA SER A 73 -7.77 23.26 5.12
C SER A 73 -8.35 23.82 3.81
N GLY A 74 -9.41 23.18 3.31
CA GLY A 74 -10.08 23.59 2.08
C GLY A 74 -9.58 22.80 0.89
N LEU A 75 -10.14 21.61 0.69
CA LEU A 75 -10.02 20.94 -0.59
C LEU A 75 -10.86 21.73 -1.61
N PRO A 76 -10.37 21.93 -2.85
CA PRO A 76 -11.21 22.48 -3.91
C PRO A 76 -12.47 21.62 -4.01
N GLY A 77 -13.62 22.18 -4.44
CA GLY A 77 -14.93 21.51 -4.47
C GLY A 77 -15.05 20.32 -5.46
N ARG A 78 -14.04 19.45 -5.48
CA ARG A 78 -13.91 18.21 -6.20
C ARG A 78 -13.37 17.17 -5.22
N ALA A 79 -13.97 15.99 -5.27
CA ALA A 79 -13.53 14.84 -4.51
C ALA A 79 -12.03 14.54 -4.73
N PRO A 80 -11.22 14.39 -3.67
CA PRO A 80 -9.85 13.96 -3.78
C PRO A 80 -9.74 12.58 -4.41
N VAL A 81 -8.61 12.32 -5.05
CA VAL A 81 -8.34 11.07 -5.73
C VAL A 81 -7.01 10.51 -5.26
N LEU A 82 -7.01 9.26 -4.80
CA LEU A 82 -5.79 8.49 -4.61
C LEU A 82 -5.41 7.82 -5.93
N LEU A 83 -4.16 8.01 -6.35
CA LEU A 83 -3.59 7.40 -7.54
C LEU A 83 -2.43 6.51 -7.11
N PHE A 84 -2.50 5.23 -7.48
CA PHE A 84 -1.36 4.32 -7.43
C PHE A 84 -0.94 4.00 -8.86
N GLU A 85 0.30 4.30 -9.22
CA GLU A 85 0.82 3.96 -10.57
C GLU A 85 0.92 2.46 -10.79
N SER A 86 1.29 1.72 -9.73
CA SER A 86 1.34 0.27 -9.71
C SER A 86 1.07 -0.27 -8.31
N LEU A 87 0.33 -1.39 -8.23
CA LEU A 87 0.16 -2.20 -7.04
C LEU A 87 0.45 -3.65 -7.44
N ASP A 88 1.63 -4.16 -7.06
CA ASP A 88 2.07 -5.50 -7.44
C ASP A 88 1.61 -6.56 -6.42
N GLY A 89 0.56 -7.28 -6.78
CA GLY A 89 -0.03 -8.34 -5.96
C GLY A 89 -1.54 -8.20 -5.81
N VAL A 90 -2.08 -8.70 -4.70
CA VAL A 90 -3.49 -8.59 -4.33
C VAL A 90 -3.62 -7.55 -3.23
N ALA A 91 -3.87 -6.30 -3.62
CA ALA A 91 -3.82 -5.13 -2.75
C ALA A 91 -5.22 -4.64 -2.37
N HIS A 92 -5.53 -4.63 -1.08
CA HIS A 92 -6.72 -3.97 -0.54
C HIS A 92 -6.35 -2.59 -0.01
N VAL A 93 -7.03 -1.56 -0.51
CA VAL A 93 -6.76 -0.17 -0.13
C VAL A 93 -7.84 0.32 0.81
N HIS A 94 -7.44 0.90 1.94
CA HIS A 94 -8.31 1.46 2.95
C HIS A 94 -7.96 2.93 3.21
N TRP A 95 -8.99 3.75 3.39
CA TRP A 95 -8.88 5.14 3.82
C TRP A 95 -9.61 5.34 5.14
N ASN A 96 -8.90 5.81 6.16
CA ASN A 96 -9.41 5.96 7.53
C ASN A 96 -10.07 4.68 8.07
N GLY A 97 -9.53 3.51 7.68
CA GLY A 97 -10.04 2.18 8.03
C GLY A 97 -11.14 1.65 7.09
N SER A 98 -11.80 2.50 6.32
CA SER A 98 -12.86 2.11 5.38
C SER A 98 -12.28 1.58 4.06
N PRO A 99 -12.77 0.44 3.54
CA PRO A 99 -12.29 -0.10 2.26
C PRO A 99 -12.68 0.79 1.08
N LEU A 100 -11.77 0.95 0.13
CA LEU A 100 -12.02 1.61 -1.15
C LEU A 100 -12.35 0.60 -2.25
N GLY A 101 -12.75 1.07 -3.44
CA GLY A 101 -13.02 0.21 -4.60
C GLY A 101 -14.18 -0.78 -4.41
N GLY A 102 -15.12 -0.46 -3.50
CA GLY A 102 -16.21 -1.37 -3.13
C GLY A 102 -15.75 -2.64 -2.39
N GLY A 103 -14.58 -2.58 -1.74
CA GLY A 103 -13.98 -3.72 -1.02
C GLY A 103 -13.31 -4.75 -1.93
N ARG A 104 -13.13 -4.45 -3.23
CA ARG A 104 -12.41 -5.32 -4.15
C ARG A 104 -10.92 -4.99 -4.14
N PRO A 105 -10.03 -6.00 -4.18
CA PRO A 105 -8.60 -5.75 -4.29
C PRO A 105 -8.22 -5.26 -5.70
N ALA A 106 -7.19 -4.44 -5.76
CA ALA A 106 -6.39 -4.22 -6.96
C ALA A 106 -5.51 -5.44 -7.20
N VAL A 107 -5.57 -6.00 -8.42
CA VAL A 107 -4.91 -7.28 -8.77
C VAL A 107 -4.13 -7.23 -10.09
N ASN A 108 -3.87 -6.01 -10.59
CA ASN A 108 -3.18 -5.82 -11.85
C ASN A 108 -2.07 -4.79 -11.69
N ALA A 109 -0.84 -5.27 -11.56
CA ALA A 109 0.36 -4.44 -11.40
C ALA A 109 0.66 -3.56 -12.63
N PHE A 110 0.12 -3.90 -13.80
CA PHE A 110 0.41 -3.24 -15.08
C PHE A 110 -0.57 -2.10 -15.41
N ARG A 111 -1.43 -1.72 -14.46
CA ARG A 111 -2.38 -0.62 -14.63
C ARG A 111 -2.38 0.28 -13.40
N PRO A 112 -2.48 1.61 -13.60
CA PRO A 112 -2.75 2.52 -12.50
C PRO A 112 -4.11 2.20 -11.85
N HIS A 113 -4.17 2.35 -10.52
CA HIS A 113 -5.38 2.21 -9.73
C HIS A 113 -5.77 3.57 -9.15
N THR A 114 -7.01 3.97 -9.40
CA THR A 114 -7.53 5.27 -9.00
C THR A 114 -8.71 5.07 -8.06
N PHE A 115 -8.68 5.70 -6.89
CA PHE A 115 -9.75 5.67 -5.91
C PHE A 115 -10.22 7.08 -5.59
N THR A 116 -11.45 7.42 -5.99
CA THR A 116 -12.10 8.67 -5.57
C THR A 116 -12.54 8.54 -4.12
N LEU A 117 -12.12 9.49 -3.29
CA LEU A 117 -12.53 9.57 -1.89
C LEU A 117 -13.84 10.35 -1.79
N ALA A 118 -14.79 9.84 -1.02
CA ALA A 118 -16.00 10.60 -0.73
C ALA A 118 -15.65 11.85 0.12
N ASP A 119 -16.33 12.96 -0.13
CA ASP A 119 -16.04 14.24 0.54
C ASP A 119 -16.15 14.14 2.07
N ASP A 120 -17.04 13.29 2.57
CA ASP A 120 -17.26 13.02 4.00
C ASP A 120 -16.29 11.99 4.60
N ALA A 121 -15.61 11.19 3.76
CA ALA A 121 -14.59 10.24 4.19
C ALA A 121 -13.25 10.92 4.53
N VAL A 122 -13.09 12.17 4.11
CA VAL A 122 -11.86 12.95 4.24
C VAL A 122 -11.92 13.87 5.45
N ARG A 123 -10.93 13.76 6.33
CA ARG A 123 -10.79 14.59 7.52
C ARG A 123 -9.82 15.73 7.24
N ARG A 124 -10.05 16.89 7.85
CA ARG A 124 -9.05 17.96 7.90
C ARG A 124 -7.88 17.50 8.76
N GLY A 125 -6.65 17.78 8.33
CA GLY A 125 -5.46 17.27 9.00
C GLY A 125 -5.19 15.81 8.63
N ASP A 126 -4.84 15.00 9.61
CA ASP A 126 -4.30 13.66 9.40
C ASP A 126 -5.37 12.63 9.04
N ASN A 127 -5.11 11.90 7.97
CA ASN A 127 -5.86 10.74 7.52
C ASN A 127 -4.94 9.54 7.46
N ASN A 128 -5.48 8.34 7.64
CA ASN A 128 -4.70 7.10 7.54
C ASN A 128 -4.99 6.39 6.21
N LEU A 129 -3.94 6.16 5.42
CA LEU A 129 -3.96 5.31 4.25
C LEU A 129 -3.35 3.97 4.61
N THR A 130 -4.04 2.88 4.29
CA THR A 130 -3.53 1.52 4.51
C THR A 130 -3.67 0.70 3.23
N VAL A 131 -2.60 0.02 2.83
CA VAL A 131 -2.57 -0.92 1.71
C VAL A 131 -2.15 -2.28 2.23
N ILE A 132 -3.04 -3.27 2.07
CA ILE A 132 -2.83 -4.64 2.56
C ILE A 132 -2.60 -5.54 1.35
N PHE A 133 -1.40 -6.09 1.23
CA PHE A 133 -1.04 -7.07 0.23
C PHE A 133 -1.22 -8.47 0.77
N GLN A 134 -2.23 -9.17 0.25
CA GLN A 134 -2.47 -10.58 0.57
C GLN A 134 -1.56 -11.49 -0.27
N PRO A 135 -1.14 -12.64 0.27
CA PRO A 135 -0.44 -13.66 -0.51
C PRO A 135 -1.25 -14.05 -1.75
N PRO A 136 -0.68 -13.97 -2.98
CA PRO A 136 -1.42 -14.28 -4.21
C PRO A 136 -2.04 -15.68 -4.21
N LEU A 137 -1.35 -16.66 -3.61
CA LEU A 137 -1.83 -18.03 -3.50
C LEU A 137 -3.08 -18.15 -2.63
N ALA A 138 -3.20 -17.34 -1.58
CA ALA A 138 -4.40 -17.33 -0.73
C ALA A 138 -5.61 -16.83 -1.53
N TYR A 139 -5.45 -15.73 -2.25
CA TYR A 139 -6.50 -15.16 -3.11
C TYR A 139 -6.92 -16.08 -4.26
N ALA A 140 -5.96 -16.75 -4.91
CA ALA A 140 -6.27 -17.68 -6.00
C ALA A 140 -7.16 -18.85 -5.53
N ARG A 141 -6.95 -19.36 -4.31
CA ARG A 141 -7.73 -20.46 -3.73
C ARG A 141 -9.18 -20.08 -3.43
N GLU A 142 -9.46 -18.81 -3.19
CA GLU A 142 -10.83 -18.31 -2.94
C GLU A 142 -11.66 -18.16 -4.23
N LYS A 143 -11.03 -18.28 -5.40
CA LYS A 143 -11.65 -18.08 -6.72
C LYS A 143 -11.84 -19.37 -7.52
N VAL A 144 -11.54 -20.52 -6.93
CA VAL A 144 -11.73 -21.87 -7.53
C VAL A 144 -13.05 -22.47 -7.04
#